data_AF-A0A060CG44-F1
#
_entry.id   AF-A0A060CG44-F1
#
_cell.length_a   1.000
_cell.length_b   1.000
_cell.length_c   1.000
_cell.angle_alpha   90.00
_cell.angle_beta   90.00
_cell.angle_gamma   90.00
#
_symmetry.space_group_name_H-M   'P 1'
#
loop_
_entity.id
_entity.type
_entity.pdbx_description
1 polymer ?
#
loop_
_entity_poly.entity_id
_entity_poly.type
_entity_poly.pdbx_seq_one_letter_code
_entity_poly.pdbx_strand_id
1 'polypeptide(L)' 'MKKLKKLLKDEPMTGLEKAVWWAEYVIRHKGTRHLRSPTVDIPWYQYFLLDVVVVILLTILLTVVLLIRLLKLYQE' A
#
# COMPACT_ATOMS: atom_id res chain seq x y z
N MET A 1 -14.81 -17.32 18.18
CA MET A 1 -15.83 -16.49 17.49
C MET A 1 -16.86 -15.82 18.41
N LYS A 2 -17.48 -16.52 19.39
CA LYS A 2 -18.53 -15.90 20.24
C LYS A 2 -18.08 -14.70 21.08
N LYS A 3 -16.83 -14.70 21.58
CA LYS A 3 -16.26 -13.62 22.41
C LYS A 3 -16.00 -12.33 21.62
N LEU A 4 -15.44 -12.47 20.41
CA LEU A 4 -15.18 -11.34 19.51
C LEU A 4 -16.47 -10.68 19.02
N LYS A 5 -17.50 -11.47 18.71
CA LYS A 5 -18.83 -10.95 18.33
C LYS A 5 -19.48 -10.13 19.44
N LYS A 6 -19.26 -10.50 20.71
CA LYS A 6 -19.78 -9.76 21.87
C LYS A 6 -19.06 -8.42 22.02
N LEU A 7 -17.73 -8.43 21.93
CA LEU A 7 -16.91 -7.21 21.97
C LEU A 7 -17.22 -6.25 20.81
N LEU A 8 -17.47 -6.77 19.60
CA LEU A 8 -17.87 -5.95 18.44
C LEU A 8 -19.31 -5.40 18.55
N LYS A 9 -20.14 -5.98 19.42
CA LYS A 9 -21.49 -5.49 19.71
C LYS A 9 -21.54 -4.59 20.95
N ASP A 10 -20.49 -4.61 21.78
CA ASP A 10 -20.24 -3.66 22.85
C ASP A 10 -19.71 -2.35 22.25
N GLU A 11 -20.53 -1.70 21.43
CA GLU A 11 -20.27 -0.33 21.01
C GLU A 11 -21.22 0.62 21.76
N PRO A 12 -20.71 1.75 22.29
CA PRO A 12 -21.49 2.69 23.08
C PRO A 12 -22.51 3.50 22.26
N MET A 13 -22.46 3.40 20.92
CA MET A 13 -23.30 4.16 20.00
C MET A 13 -23.95 3.22 18.99
N THR A 14 -25.21 3.50 18.65
CA THR A 14 -25.89 2.83 17.54
C THR A 14 -25.26 3.21 16.21
N GLY A 15 -25.46 2.38 15.17
CA GLY A 15 -24.91 2.65 13.84
C GLY A 15 -25.35 4.01 13.26
N LEU A 16 -26.59 4.43 13.58
CA LEU A 16 -27.11 5.74 13.17
C LEU A 16 -26.41 6.89 13.89
N GLU A 17 -26.27 6.81 15.22
CA GLU A 17 -25.58 7.84 16.00
C GLU A 17 -24.11 7.98 15.60
N LYS A 18 -23.44 6.85 15.32
CA LYS A 18 -22.07 6.85 14.81
C LYS A 18 -21.99 7.56 13.45
N ALA A 19 -22.94 7.32 12.54
CA ALA A 19 -22.98 7.97 11.23
C ALA A 19 -23.19 9.50 11.35
N VAL A 20 -24.12 9.92 12.22
CA VAL A 20 -24.35 11.36 12.51
C VAL A 20 -23.10 11.99 13.11
N TRP A 21 -22.46 11.32 14.07
CA TRP A 21 -21.23 11.82 14.69
C TRP A 21 -20.10 12.00 13.68
N TRP A 22 -19.90 11.05 12.76
CA TRP A 22 -18.89 11.19 11.70
C TRP A 22 -19.23 12.29 10.70
N ALA A 23 -20.50 12.46 10.35
CA ALA A 23 -20.95 13.55 9.48
C ALA A 23 -20.65 14.92 10.11
N GLU A 24 -21.01 15.11 11.39
CA GLU A 24 -20.66 16.31 12.13
C GLU A 24 -19.15 16.50 12.26
N TYR A 25 -18.40 15.41 12.51
CA TYR A 25 -16.94 15.46 12.63
C TYR A 25 -16.30 16.00 11.34
N VAL A 26 -16.77 15.55 10.17
CA VAL A 26 -16.29 16.00 8.86
C VAL A 26 -16.60 17.48 8.64
N ILE A 27 -17.81 17.92 9.01
CA ILE A 27 -18.24 19.33 8.91
C ILE A 27 -17.41 20.22 9.85
N ARG A 28 -17.23 19.81 11.11
CA ARG A 28 -16.45 20.55 12.13
C ARG A 28 -15.00 20.76 11.71
N HIS A 29 -14.39 19.76 11.07
CA HIS A 29 -12.99 19.82 10.65
C HIS A 29 -12.80 20.33 9.21
N LYS A 30 -13.85 20.91 8.59
CA LYS A 30 -13.81 21.49 7.24
C LYS A 30 -13.27 20.51 6.18
N GLY A 31 -13.66 19.25 6.30
CA GLY A 31 -13.23 18.17 5.43
C GLY A 31 -12.12 17.32 6.03
N THR A 32 -12.10 16.04 5.64
CA THR A 32 -11.16 15.05 6.16
C THR A 32 -10.04 14.82 5.18
N ARG A 33 -9.26 15.87 4.89
CA ARG A 33 -8.14 15.78 3.94
C ARG A 33 -7.10 14.73 4.35
N HIS A 34 -7.00 14.44 5.65
CA HIS A 34 -6.18 13.37 6.23
C HIS A 34 -6.80 11.96 6.14
N LEU A 35 -8.10 11.83 5.90
CA LEU A 35 -8.77 10.54 5.63
C LEU A 35 -8.80 10.22 4.13
N ARG A 36 -8.40 11.15 3.27
CA ARG A 36 -8.19 10.88 1.85
C ARG A 36 -7.00 9.93 1.75
N SER A 37 -7.21 8.77 1.12
CA SER A 37 -6.12 7.84 0.89
C SER A 37 -5.02 8.54 0.09
N PRO A 38 -3.75 8.51 0.53
CA PRO A 38 -2.62 9.03 -0.24
C PRO A 38 -2.52 8.40 -1.64
N THR A 39 -3.10 7.22 -1.82
CA THR A 39 -3.16 6.45 -3.08
C THR A 39 -4.01 7.13 -4.16
N VAL A 40 -4.80 8.16 -3.86
CA VAL A 40 -5.63 8.83 -4.89
C VAL A 40 -4.81 9.78 -5.76
N ASP A 41 -3.74 10.34 -5.21
CA ASP A 41 -2.94 11.39 -5.86
C ASP A 41 -1.57 10.87 -6.35
N ILE A 42 -1.34 9.55 -6.33
CA ILE A 42 -0.09 8.96 -6.82
C ILE A 42 -0.09 8.86 -8.36
N PRO A 43 1.00 9.27 -9.01
CA PRO A 43 1.19 9.02 -10.43
C PRO A 43 1.24 7.53 -10.75
N TRP A 44 0.77 7.14 -11.94
CA TRP A 44 0.71 5.75 -12.38
C TRP A 44 2.07 5.02 -12.28
N TYR A 45 3.18 5.70 -12.59
CA TYR A 45 4.52 5.11 -12.53
C TYR A 45 4.94 4.74 -11.10
N GLN A 46 4.50 5.52 -10.10
CA GLN A 46 4.76 5.25 -8.69
C GLN A 46 3.82 4.18 -8.14
N TYR A 47 2.58 4.13 -8.64
CA TYR A 47 1.64 3.04 -8.34
C TYR A 47 2.17 1.68 -8.82
N PHE A 48 2.79 1.65 -10.00
CA PHE A 48 3.37 0.43 -10.58
C PHE A 48 4.83 0.15 -10.15
N LEU A 49 5.43 1.01 -9.31
CA LEU A 49 6.82 0.89 -8.85
C LEU A 49 7.81 0.60 -10.00
N LEU A 50 7.71 1.37 -11.08
CA LEU A 50 8.55 1.16 -12.28
C LEU A 50 10.06 1.27 -11.97
N ASP A 51 10.42 2.08 -10.99
CA ASP A 51 11.78 2.19 -10.47
C ASP A 51 12.31 0.85 -9.95
N VAL A 52 11.50 0.13 -9.17
CA VAL A 52 11.84 -1.21 -8.64
C VAL A 52 11.97 -2.23 -9.78
N VAL A 53 11.05 -2.19 -10.76
CA VAL A 53 11.10 -3.07 -11.93
C VAL A 53 12.40 -2.90 -12.71
N VAL A 54 12.82 -1.65 -12.96
CA VAL A 54 14.07 -1.35 -13.67
C VAL A 54 15.28 -1.86 -12.90
N VAL A 55 15.33 -1.64 -11.57
CA VAL A 55 16.44 -2.14 -10.73
C VAL A 55 16.52 -3.67 -10.76
N ILE A 56 15.40 -4.37 -10.69
CA ILE A 56 15.36 -5.84 -10.77
C ILE A 56 15.88 -6.32 -12.13
N LEU A 57 15.40 -5.73 -13.23
CA LEU A 57 15.84 -6.10 -14.58
C LEU A 57 17.34 -5.87 -14.78
N LEU A 58 17.86 -4.74 -14.33
CA LEU A 58 19.30 -4.44 -14.38
C LEU A 58 20.11 -5.44 -13.57
N THR A 59 19.64 -5.78 -12.37
CA THR A 59 20.31 -6.76 -11.50
C THR A 59 20.39 -8.12 -12.19
N ILE A 60 19.27 -8.61 -12.74
CA ILE A 60 19.23 -9.89 -13.48
C ILE A 60 20.18 -9.85 -14.68
N LEU A 61 20.15 -8.77 -15.47
CA LEU A 61 21.01 -8.62 -16.64
C LEU A 61 22.49 -8.68 -16.25
N LEU A 62 22.88 -7.94 -15.21
CA LEU A 62 24.25 -7.93 -14.70
C LEU A 62 24.67 -9.32 -14.21
N THR A 63 23.82 -10.01 -13.46
CA THR A 63 24.11 -11.38 -13.00
C THR A 63 24.30 -12.32 -14.18
N VAL A 64 23.43 -12.28 -15.19
CA VAL A 64 23.55 -13.12 -16.39
C VAL A 64 24.84 -12.82 -17.16
N VAL A 65 25.17 -11.55 -17.38
CA VAL A 65 26.41 -11.14 -18.06
C VAL A 65 27.64 -11.63 -17.29
N LEU A 66 27.64 -11.48 -15.96
CA LEU A 66 28.74 -11.97 -15.11
C LEU A 66 28.89 -13.49 -15.21
N LEU A 67 27.79 -14.24 -15.15
CA LEU A 67 27.82 -15.70 -15.29
C LEU A 67 28.38 -16.14 -16.64
N ILE A 68 27.93 -15.51 -17.74
CA ILE A 68 28.46 -15.80 -19.09
C ILE A 68 29.96 -15.49 -19.16
N ARG A 69 30.40 -14.36 -18.57
CA ARG A 69 31.82 -13.99 -18.53
C ARG A 69 32.65 -15.00 -17.74
N LEU A 70 32.16 -15.46 -16.58
CA LEU A 70 32.83 -16.46 -15.75
C LEU A 70 32.91 -17.83 -16.45
N LEU A 71 31.82 -18.26 -17.09
CA LEU A 71 31.81 -19.51 -17.86
C LEU A 71 32.80 -19.44 -19.03
N LYS A 72 32.86 -18.31 -19.73
CA LYS A 72 33.84 -18.11 -20.81
C LYS A 72 35.27 -18.11 -20.28
N LEU A 73 35.53 -17.47 -19.14
CA LEU A 73 36.86 -17.46 -18.51
C LEU A 73 37.28 -18.85 -18.02
N TYR A 74 36.34 -19.69 -17.60
CA TYR A 74 36.64 -21.06 -17.17
C TYR A 74 36.95 -22.00 -18.36
N GLN A 75 36.47 -21.67 -19.56
CA GLN A 75 36.70 -22.49 -20.77
C GLN A 75 37.95 -22.10 -21.57
N GLU A 76 38.56 -20.95 -21.27
CA GLU A 76 39.87 -20.52 -21.77
C GLU A 76 40.98 -20.97 -20.81
#